data_AF-A0A536ZPV9-F1
#
_entry.id   AF-A0A536ZPV9-F1
#
_cell.length_a   1.000
_cell.length_b   1.000
_cell.length_c   1.000
_cell.angle_alpha   90.00
_cell.angle_beta   90.00
_cell.angle_gamma   90.00
#
_symmetry.space_group_name_H-M   'P 1'
#
loop_
_entity.id
_entity.type
_entity.pdbx_description
1 polymer ?
#
loop_
_entity_poly.entity_id
_entity_poly.type
_entity_poly.pdbx_seq_one_letter_code
_entity_poly.pdbx_strand_id
1 'polypeptide(L)' 'MADLPPCSTVKELREHAALMKKFSEMEHADPNKVSLEGGKTGELVWQFARAGTFDFACLQPDHFDAGMRGKVAVR' A
#
# COMPACT_ATOMS: atom_id res chain seq x y z
N MET A 1 1.17 -1.91 19.05
CA MET A 1 1.15 -1.33 17.69
C MET A 1 1.90 -2.34 16.83
N ALA A 2 1.19 -3.13 16.01
CA ALA A 2 1.86 -4.12 15.18
C ALA A 2 2.50 -3.37 14.01
N ASP A 3 3.83 -3.33 13.97
CA ASP A 3 4.57 -2.82 12.82
C ASP A 3 4.16 -3.64 11.60
N LEU A 4 3.54 -2.97 10.62
CA LEU A 4 3.16 -3.60 9.37
C LEU A 4 4.41 -3.85 8.52
N PRO A 5 4.44 -4.93 7.73
CA PRO A 5 5.57 -5.24 6.89
C PRO A 5 5.83 -4.11 5.87
N PRO A 6 7.10 -3.83 5.52
CA PRO A 6 7.44 -2.80 4.55
C PRO A 6 6.78 -3.09 3.19
N CYS A 7 6.09 -2.13 2.58
CA CYS A 7 5.22 -2.35 1.41
C CYS A 7 5.93 -2.30 0.04
N SER A 8 7.22 -2.63 -0.05
CA SER A 8 8.02 -2.30 -1.24
C SER A 8 8.04 -3.36 -2.34
N THR A 9 7.63 -4.58 -2.02
CA THR A 9 7.56 -5.71 -2.95
C THR A 9 6.16 -6.31 -3.01
N VAL A 10 5.82 -6.94 -4.14
CA VAL A 10 4.54 -7.63 -4.32
C VAL A 10 4.26 -8.71 -3.27
N LYS A 11 5.30 -9.34 -2.71
CA LYS A 11 5.17 -10.33 -1.64
C LYS A 11 4.68 -9.65 -0.36
N GLU A 12 5.36 -8.59 0.05
CA GLU A 12 5.01 -7.83 1.25
C GLU A 12 3.61 -7.21 1.14
N LEU A 13 3.26 -6.63 -0.02
CA LEU A 13 1.92 -6.08 -0.27
C LEU A 13 0.81 -7.15 -0.17
N ARG A 14 1.08 -8.39 -0.62
CA ARG A 14 0.13 -9.50 -0.50
C ARG A 14 -0.08 -9.92 0.95
N GLU A 15 1.00 -10.03 1.73
CA GLU A 15 0.94 -10.36 3.16
C GLU A 15 0.15 -9.30 3.92
N HIS A 16 0.37 -8.02 3.58
CA HIS A 16 -0.37 -6.91 4.16
C HIS A 16 -1.84 -6.89 3.73
N ALA A 17 -2.16 -7.11 2.46
CA ALA A 17 -3.55 -7.24 2.01
C ALA A 17 -4.29 -8.35 2.78
N ALA A 18 -3.63 -9.47 3.07
CA ALA A 18 -4.22 -10.54 3.87
C ALA A 18 -4.49 -10.11 5.33
N LEU A 19 -3.60 -9.30 5.93
CA LEU A 19 -3.82 -8.70 7.25
C LEU A 19 -5.01 -7.73 7.25
N MET A 20 -5.14 -6.88 6.22
CA MET A 20 -6.27 -5.95 6.09
C MET A 20 -7.61 -6.66 5.95
N LYS A 21 -7.65 -7.84 5.28
CA LYS A 21 -8.85 -8.68 5.23
C LYS A 21 -9.20 -9.29 6.60
N LYS A 22 -8.19 -9.74 7.35
CA LYS A 22 -8.39 -10.37 8.66
C LYS A 22 -8.81 -9.37 9.74
N PHE A 23 -8.40 -8.12 9.59
CA PHE A 23 -8.53 -7.09 10.61
C PHE A 23 -8.99 -5.76 9.99
N SER A 24 -10.16 -5.79 9.34
CA SER A 24 -10.68 -4.67 8.54
C SER A 24 -10.97 -3.39 9.32
N GLU A 25 -11.13 -3.48 10.64
CA GLU A 25 -11.39 -2.33 11.53
C GLU A 25 -10.11 -1.74 12.14
N MET A 26 -8.92 -2.32 11.89
CA MET A 26 -7.68 -1.77 12.42
C MET A 26 -7.31 -0.46 11.73
N GLU A 27 -6.90 0.51 12.53
CA GLU A 27 -6.30 1.74 12.02
C GLU A 27 -5.02 1.39 11.27
N HIS A 28 -5.01 1.72 10.00
CA HIS A 28 -3.90 1.42 9.13
C HIS A 28 -3.07 2.70 8.91
N ALA A 29 -2.21 3.07 9.85
CA ALA A 29 -1.36 4.26 9.72
C ALA A 29 0.05 3.87 9.26
N ASP A 30 0.38 4.17 8.00
CA ASP A 30 1.75 4.13 7.47
C ASP A 30 2.08 5.53 6.93
N PRO A 31 3.30 6.05 7.12
CA PRO A 31 3.73 7.33 6.56
C PRO A 31 3.53 7.44 5.03
N ASN A 32 3.48 6.31 4.33
CA ASN A 32 3.42 6.26 2.88
C ASN A 32 2.05 5.80 2.34
N LYS A 33 0.99 6.26 2.98
CA LYS A 33 -0.38 5.85 2.66
C LYS A 33 -1.29 7.07 2.64
N VAL A 34 -2.19 7.10 1.66
CA VAL A 34 -3.35 7.98 1.63
C VAL A 34 -4.62 7.13 1.51
N SER A 35 -5.66 7.50 2.27
CA SER A 35 -6.99 6.89 2.17
C SER A 35 -7.95 7.92 1.58
N LEU A 36 -8.67 7.54 0.52
CA LEU A 36 -9.58 8.43 -0.21
C LEU A 36 -10.95 7.78 -0.32
N GLU A 37 -12.00 8.58 -0.13
CA GLU A 37 -13.36 8.19 -0.51
C GLU A 37 -13.52 8.21 -2.03
N GLY A 38 -14.56 7.53 -2.53
CA GLY A 38 -14.90 7.52 -3.96
C GLY A 38 -15.11 8.94 -4.51
N GLY A 39 -14.47 9.25 -5.63
CA GLY A 39 -14.56 10.57 -6.28
C GLY A 39 -13.71 11.67 -5.65
N LYS A 40 -12.97 11.40 -4.57
CA LYS A 40 -11.98 12.33 -4.00
C LYS A 40 -10.62 12.19 -4.68
N THR A 41 -9.79 13.22 -4.52
CA THR A 41 -8.39 13.25 -4.97
C THR A 41 -7.51 13.57 -3.78
N GLY A 42 -6.31 12.99 -3.74
CA GLY A 42 -5.28 13.30 -2.76
C GLY A 42 -3.90 13.09 -3.35
N GLU A 43 -2.88 13.52 -2.62
CA GLU A 43 -1.48 13.46 -3.03
C GLU A 43 -0.68 12.68 -1.99
N LEU A 44 0.28 11.89 -2.48
CA LEU A 44 1.28 11.22 -1.65
C LEU A 44 2.66 11.59 -2.17
N VAL A 45 3.43 12.33 -1.37
CA VAL A 45 4.80 12.72 -1.71
C VAL A 45 5.76 11.77 -1.02
N TRP A 46 6.50 10.98 -1.79
CA TRP A 46 7.49 10.03 -1.30
C TRP A 46 8.90 10.41 -1.76
N GLN A 47 9.87 10.45 -0.84
CA GLN A 47 11.29 10.55 -1.18
C GLN A 47 11.98 9.18 -1.17
N PHE A 48 12.48 8.74 -2.33
CA PHE A 48 13.16 7.47 -2.47
C PHE A 48 14.63 7.60 -2.10
N ALA A 49 15.09 6.78 -1.14
CA ALA A 49 16.49 6.79 -0.70
C ALA A 49 17.44 6.09 -1.68
N ARG A 50 16.91 5.31 -2.63
CA ARG A 50 17.69 4.54 -3.62
C ARG A 50 16.93 4.37 -4.92
N ALA A 51 17.68 4.21 -6.02
CA ALA A 51 17.13 3.76 -7.29
C ALA A 51 16.63 2.30 -7.18
N GLY A 52 15.64 1.95 -8.00
CA GLY A 52 15.04 0.63 -8.00
C GLY A 52 13.59 0.61 -8.50
N THR A 53 13.00 -0.58 -8.52
CA THR A 53 11.58 -0.77 -8.79
C THR A 53 10.87 -1.06 -7.48
N PHE A 54 9.81 -0.29 -7.20
CA PHE A 54 8.99 -0.40 -6.01
C PHE A 54 7.57 -0.77 -6.40
N ASP A 55 6.98 -1.72 -5.71
CA ASP A 55 5.55 -2.04 -5.87
C ASP A 55 4.69 -1.11 -4.99
N PHE A 56 3.48 -0.80 -5.44
CA PHE A 56 2.46 -0.13 -4.63
C PHE A 56 1.07 -0.72 -4.94
N ALA A 57 0.13 -0.63 -4.01
CA ALA A 57 -1.23 -1.16 -4.21
C ALA A 57 -2.28 -0.49 -3.32
N CYS A 58 -3.55 -0.66 -3.69
CA CYS A 58 -4.67 -0.43 -2.79
C CYS A 58 -4.91 -1.68 -1.94
N LEU A 59 -4.79 -1.54 -0.62
CA LEU A 59 -4.90 -2.64 0.34
C LEU A 59 -6.27 -2.69 1.05
N GLN A 60 -7.23 -1.87 0.60
CA GLN A 60 -8.63 -2.06 0.97
C GLN A 60 -9.03 -3.51 0.65
N PRO A 61 -9.82 -4.19 1.51
CA PRO A 61 -10.24 -5.56 1.24
C PRO A 61 -10.69 -5.76 -0.20
N ASP A 62 -10.14 -6.81 -0.82
CA ASP A 62 -10.38 -7.25 -2.20
C ASP A 62 -9.83 -6.36 -3.34
N HIS A 63 -9.43 -5.12 -3.08
CA HIS A 63 -8.89 -4.23 -4.13
C HIS A 63 -7.56 -4.72 -4.72
N PHE A 64 -6.67 -5.27 -3.87
CA PHE A 64 -5.39 -5.84 -4.32
C PHE A 64 -5.60 -7.02 -5.28
N ASP A 65 -6.48 -7.96 -4.92
CA ASP A 65 -6.77 -9.16 -5.72
C ASP A 65 -7.57 -8.81 -6.99
N ALA A 66 -8.39 -7.76 -6.94
CA ALA A 66 -9.04 -7.17 -8.11
C ALA A 66 -8.05 -6.47 -9.07
N GLY A 67 -6.78 -6.34 -8.68
CA GLY A 67 -5.70 -5.86 -9.54
C GLY A 67 -5.30 -4.41 -9.34
N MET A 68 -5.75 -3.73 -8.29
CA MET A 68 -5.31 -2.36 -7.96
C MET A 68 -3.88 -2.34 -7.41
N ARG A 69 -2.91 -2.57 -8.28
CA ARG A 69 -1.48 -2.62 -7.99
C ARG A 69 -0.69 -2.00 -9.14
N GLY A 70 0.47 -1.43 -8.83
CA GLY A 70 1.36 -0.81 -9.79
C GLY A 70 2.82 -0.90 -9.38
N LYS A 71 3.68 -0.43 -10.30
CA LYS A 71 5.13 -0.36 -10.09
C LYS A 71 5.61 1.06 -10.36
N VAL A 72 6.53 1.55 -9.54
CA VAL A 72 7.27 2.78 -9.75
C VAL A 72 8.73 2.41 -10.02
N ALA A 73 9.29 2.89 -11.13
CA ALA A 73 10.70 2.75 -11.44
C ALA A 73 11.42 4.08 -11.14
N VAL A 74 12.34 4.06 -10.19
CA VAL A 74 13.20 5.18 -9.81
C VAL A 74 14.59 4.94 -10.36
N ARG A 75 15.14 5.91 -11.08
CA ARG A 75 16.42 5.82 -11.79
C ARG A 75 17.33 6.97 -11.39
#